data_AF-A0A975GWP1-F1
#
_entry.id   AF-A0A975GWP1-F1
#
_cell.length_a   1.000
_cell.length_b   1.000
_cell.length_c   1.000
_cell.angle_alpha   90.00
_cell.angle_beta   90.00
_cell.angle_gamma   90.00
#
_symmetry.space_group_name_H-M   'P 1'
#
loop_
_entity.id
_entity.type
_entity.pdbx_description
1 polymer ?
#
loop_
_entity_poly.entity_id
_entity_poly.type
_entity_poly.pdbx_seq_one_letter_code
_entity_poly.pdbx_strand_id
1 'polypeptide(L)'
;MTDPLAPLREKFRLRSVDDLARLKTLLEAKDEVELRRLAHGIAGAAGTFGFPALSEAAVVIDDAYTAGRTPSPGAFDRLVRELQAVAAPKP
;
A
#
# COMPACT_ATOMS: atom_id res chain seq x y z
N MET A 1 20.53 11.30 -18.91
CA MET A 1 20.69 10.21 -17.94
C MET A 1 19.33 9.56 -17.75
N THR A 2 19.17 8.31 -18.15
CA THR A 2 17.90 7.56 -17.99
C THR A 2 17.75 7.20 -16.52
N ASP A 3 16.61 7.53 -15.90
CA ASP A 3 16.33 7.11 -14.53
C ASP A 3 16.08 5.59 -14.50
N PRO A 4 16.98 4.77 -13.94
CA PRO A 4 16.90 3.31 -14.01
C PRO A 4 15.71 2.74 -13.22
N LEU A 5 15.14 3.55 -12.32
CA LEU A 5 13.99 3.19 -11.49
C LEU A 5 12.66 3.45 -12.19
N ALA A 6 12.62 4.24 -13.27
CA ALA A 6 11.39 4.55 -14.02
C ALA A 6 10.58 3.31 -14.43
N PRO A 7 11.15 2.25 -15.05
CA PRO A 7 10.38 1.06 -15.39
C PRO A 7 9.92 0.27 -14.15
N LEU A 8 10.65 0.35 -13.03
CA LEU A 8 10.27 -0.30 -11.78
C LEU A 8 9.11 0.43 -11.09
N ARG A 9 9.14 1.77 -11.11
CA ARG A 9 8.04 2.61 -10.63
C ARG A 9 6.76 2.35 -11.41
N GLU A 10 6.84 2.20 -12.73
CA GLU A 10 5.65 1.91 -13.54
C GLU A 10 5.09 0.51 -13.25
N LYS A 11 5.96 -0.50 -13.07
CA LYS A 11 5.53 -1.84 -12.63
C LYS A 11 4.85 -1.79 -11.25
N PHE A 12 5.40 -1.02 -10.31
CA PHE A 12 4.81 -0.84 -8.99
C PHE A 12 3.46 -0.11 -9.07
N ARG A 13 3.34 0.88 -9.96
CA ARG A 13 2.09 1.60 -10.24
C ARG A 13 0.99 0.66 -10.72
N LEU A 14 1.32 -0.20 -11.69
CA LEU A 14 0.39 -1.21 -12.21
C LEU A 14 0.01 -2.22 -11.12
N ARG A 15 0.97 -2.67 -10.30
CA ARG A 15 0.69 -3.55 -9.15
C ARG A 15 -0.23 -2.88 -8.12
N SER A 16 -0.08 -1.57 -7.90
CA SER A 16 -0.89 -0.81 -6.94
C SER A 16 -2.39 -0.81 -7.29
N VAL A 17 -2.74 -1.01 -8.57
CA VAL A 17 -4.14 -1.20 -9.00
C VAL A 17 -4.72 -2.50 -8.44
N ASP A 18 -3.96 -3.60 -8.54
CA ASP A 18 -4.33 -4.91 -8.00
C ASP A 18 -4.33 -4.90 -6.46
N ASP A 19 -3.29 -4.32 -5.85
CA ASP A 19 -3.18 -4.15 -4.39
C ASP A 19 -4.39 -3.36 -3.84
N LEU A 20 -4.86 -2.32 -4.55
CA LEU A 20 -6.06 -1.56 -4.18
C LEU A 20 -7.34 -2.40 -4.24
N ALA A 21 -7.53 -3.19 -5.29
CA ALA A 21 -8.70 -4.06 -5.42
C ALA A 21 -8.70 -5.13 -4.32
N ARG A 22 -7.54 -5.77 -4.11
CA ARG A 22 -7.34 -6.77 -3.05
C ARG A 22 -7.59 -6.17 -1.68
N LEU A 23 -7.08 -4.98 -1.37
CA LEU A 23 -7.29 -4.31 -0.09
C LEU A 23 -8.79 -4.15 0.21
N LYS A 24 -9.59 -3.69 -0.76
CA LYS A 24 -11.04 -3.52 -0.58
C LYS A 24 -11.72 -4.85 -0.26
N THR A 25 -11.43 -5.90 -1.03
CA THR A 25 -11.99 -7.23 -0.78
C THR A 25 -11.62 -7.78 0.59
N LEU A 26 -10.36 -7.60 1.02
CA LEU A 26 -9.90 -8.07 2.33
C LEU A 26 -10.55 -7.29 3.49
N LEU A 27 -10.82 -6.00 3.30
CA LEU A 27 -11.55 -5.18 4.28
C LEU A 27 -13.00 -5.66 4.44
N GLU A 28 -13.67 -6.01 3.34
CA GLU A 28 -15.02 -6.59 3.37
C GLU A 28 -15.05 -7.97 4.05
N ALA A 29 -14.05 -8.81 3.73
CA ALA A 29 -13.90 -10.14 4.32
C ALA A 29 -13.42 -10.12 5.78
N LYS A 30 -12.94 -8.98 6.28
CA LYS A 30 -12.30 -8.83 7.61
C LYS A 30 -11.14 -9.80 7.83
N ASP A 31 -10.39 -10.12 6.77
CA ASP A 31 -9.25 -11.04 6.84
C ASP A 31 -8.00 -10.30 7.32
N GLU A 32 -7.83 -10.23 8.65
CA GLU A 32 -6.72 -9.50 9.27
C GLU A 32 -5.34 -10.08 8.92
N VAL A 33 -5.24 -11.39 8.65
CA VAL A 33 -3.98 -12.04 8.33
C VAL A 33 -3.49 -11.56 6.96
N GLU A 34 -4.38 -11.57 5.98
CA GLU A 34 -4.06 -11.12 4.63
C GLU A 34 -3.93 -9.59 4.55
N LEU A 35 -4.71 -8.82 5.33
CA LEU A 35 -4.55 -7.37 5.45
C LEU A 35 -3.15 -7.00 5.97
N ARG A 36 -2.67 -7.69 7.01
CA ARG A 36 -1.31 -7.50 7.52
C ARG A 36 -0.27 -7.79 6.45
N ARG A 37 -0.37 -8.92 5.77
CA ARG A 37 0.58 -9.31 4.71
C ARG A 37 0.63 -8.28 3.58
N LEU A 38 -0.54 -7.79 3.17
CA LEU A 38 -0.64 -6.77 2.13
C LEU A 38 0.01 -5.45 2.59
N ALA A 39 -0.31 -4.98 3.81
CA ALA A 39 0.27 -3.76 4.37
C ALA A 39 1.79 -3.84 4.48
N HIS A 40 2.32 -4.95 5.02
CA HIS A 40 3.75 -5.20 5.12
C HIS A 40 4.45 -5.15 3.74
N GLY A 41 3.87 -5.82 2.74
CA GLY A 41 4.41 -5.85 1.38
C GLY A 41 4.39 -4.48 0.68
N ILE A 42 3.37 -3.65 0.97
CA ILE A 42 3.29 -2.28 0.46
C ILE A 42 4.32 -1.39 1.16
N ALA A 43 4.45 -1.48 2.49
CA ALA A 43 5.37 -0.69 3.29
C ALA A 43 6.82 -0.79 2.76
N GLY A 44 7.31 -2.01 2.55
CA GLY A 44 8.68 -2.24 2.06
C GLY A 44 8.89 -1.87 0.58
N ALA A 45 7.91 -2.16 -0.27
CA ALA A 45 8.03 -1.88 -1.71
C ALA A 45 7.89 -0.39 -2.03
N ALA A 46 6.90 0.30 -1.45
CA ALA A 46 6.59 1.69 -1.77
C ALA A 46 7.76 2.64 -1.48
N GLY A 47 8.47 2.45 -0.36
CA GLY A 47 9.65 3.25 -0.02
C GLY A 47 10.78 3.08 -1.04
N THR A 48 11.03 1.84 -1.45
CA THR A 48 12.07 1.50 -2.44
C THR A 48 11.82 2.14 -3.80
N PHE A 49 10.56 2.23 -4.22
CA PHE A 49 10.17 2.79 -5.52
C PHE A 49 9.85 4.29 -5.49
N GLY A 50 10.06 4.98 -4.36
CA GLY A 50 9.91 6.43 -4.27
C GLY A 50 8.48 6.92 -4.02
N PHE A 51 7.66 6.12 -3.32
CA PHE A 51 6.31 6.46 -2.86
C PHE A 51 6.26 6.55 -1.33
N PRO A 52 6.92 7.56 -0.71
CA PRO A 52 7.07 7.65 0.74
C PRO A 52 5.72 7.76 1.48
N ALA A 53 4.77 8.56 0.96
CA ALA A 53 3.46 8.72 1.59
C ALA A 53 2.67 7.40 1.66
N LEU A 54 2.75 6.58 0.61
CA LEU A 54 2.15 5.25 0.58
C LEU A 54 2.86 4.29 1.55
N SER A 55 4.19 4.32 1.57
CA SER A 55 4.99 3.52 2.50
C SER A 55 4.64 3.83 3.96
N GLU A 56 4.60 5.12 4.33
CA GLU A 56 4.22 5.57 5.67
C GLU A 56 2.80 5.14 6.05
N ALA A 57 1.83 5.27 5.13
CA ALA A 57 0.46 4.84 5.40
C ALA A 57 0.38 3.33 5.68
N ALA A 58 1.15 2.53 4.94
CA ALA A 58 1.21 1.08 5.13
C ALA A 58 1.95 0.68 6.41
N VAL A 59 3.02 1.39 6.78
CA VAL A 59 3.78 1.16 8.04
C VAL A 59 2.88 1.34 9.26
N VAL A 60 2.01 2.34 9.29
CA VAL A 60 1.08 2.54 10.42
C VAL A 60 0.19 1.31 10.66
N ILE A 61 -0.26 0.67 9.58
CA ILE A 61 -1.08 -0.54 9.65
C ILE A 61 -0.23 -1.75 10.06
N ASP A 62 0.96 -1.91 9.46
CA ASP A 62 1.87 -3.03 9.77
C ASP A 62 2.35 -3.00 11.23
N ASP A 63 2.68 -1.82 11.75
CA ASP A 63 3.08 -1.60 13.14
C ASP A 63 1.94 -1.90 14.11
N ALA A 64 0.70 -1.52 13.78
CA ALA A 64 -0.46 -1.86 14.59
C ALA A 64 -0.63 -3.37 14.69
N TYR A 65 -0.62 -4.09 13.56
CA TYR A 65 -0.71 -5.54 13.54
C TYR A 65 0.47 -6.23 14.23
N THR A 66 1.69 -5.71 14.08
CA THR A 66 2.89 -6.26 14.72
C THR A 66 2.85 -6.08 16.24
N ALA A 67 2.25 -4.98 16.72
CA ALA A 67 1.98 -4.76 18.14
C ALA A 67 0.75 -5.54 18.68
N GLY A 68 0.12 -6.39 17.87
CA GLY A 68 -1.08 -7.15 18.26
C GLY A 68 -2.32 -6.26 18.44
N ARG A 69 -2.35 -5.09 17.78
CA ARG A 69 -3.48 -4.15 17.80
C ARG A 69 -4.19 -4.16 16.45
N THR A 70 -5.49 -3.92 16.46
CA THR A 70 -6.26 -3.69 15.23
C THR A 70 -6.00 -2.24 14.74
N PRO A 71 -5.59 -2.04 13.48
CA PRO A 71 -5.47 -0.71 12.90
C PRO A 71 -6.81 0.03 12.89
N SER A 72 -6.79 1.35 13.03
CA SER A 72 -8.01 2.14 12.99
C SER A 72 -8.59 2.20 11.56
N PRO A 73 -9.92 2.37 11.40
CA PRO A 73 -10.53 2.57 10.09
C PRO A 73 -9.86 3.71 9.29
N GLY A 74 -9.55 4.83 9.96
CA GLY A 74 -8.87 5.96 9.33
C GLY A 74 -7.45 5.65 8.80
N ALA A 75 -6.76 4.65 9.37
CA ALA A 75 -5.49 4.18 8.82
C ALA A 75 -5.69 3.46 7.47
N PHE A 76 -6.75 2.64 7.37
CA PHE A 76 -7.12 1.99 6.11
C PHE A 76 -7.61 2.99 5.07
N ASP A 77 -8.41 3.99 5.45
CA ASP A 77 -8.83 5.08 4.55
C ASP A 77 -7.61 5.82 3.97
N ARG A 78 -6.61 6.12 4.81
CA ARG A 78 -5.36 6.74 4.36
C ARG A 78 -4.62 5.82 3.37
N LEU A 79 -4.47 4.54 3.68
CA LEU A 79 -3.81 3.59 2.78
C LEU A 79 -4.52 3.49 1.42
N VAL A 80 -5.86 3.42 1.43
CA VAL A 80 -6.69 3.41 0.21
C VAL A 80 -6.46 4.68 -0.62
N ARG A 81 -6.45 5.85 0.01
CA ARG A 81 -6.20 7.14 -0.66
C ARG A 81 -4.82 7.19 -1.32
N GLU A 82 -3.77 6.77 -0.61
CA GLU A 82 -2.41 6.79 -1.16
C GLU A 82 -2.24 5.74 -2.27
N LEU A 83 -2.83 4.55 -2.13
CA LEU A 83 -2.85 3.54 -3.21
C LEU A 83 -3.53 4.07 -4.46
N GLN A 84 -4.67 4.76 -4.32
CA GLN A 84 -5.37 5.39 -5.44
C GLN A 84 -4.51 6.48 -6.11
N ALA A 85 -3.83 7.31 -5.32
CA ALA A 85 -2.95 8.35 -5.85
C ALA A 85 -1.79 7.79 -6.66
N VAL A 86 -1.23 6.65 -6.22
CA VAL A 86 -0.20 5.93 -6.98
C VAL A 86 -0.80 5.28 -8.22
N ALA A 87 -1.91 4.55 -8.08
CA ALA A 87 -2.55 3.82 -9.17
C ALA A 87 -3.08 4.73 -10.30
N ALA A 88 -3.44 5.97 -10.00
CA ALA A 88 -3.93 6.93 -10.99
C ALA A 88 -2.86 7.20 -12.08
N PRO A 89 -3.24 7.21 -13.37
CA PRO A 89 -2.34 7.68 -14.42
C PRO A 89 -2.02 9.16 -14.20
N LYS A 90 -0.72 9.49 -14.19
CA LYS A 90 -0.31 10.89 -14.24
C LYS A 90 -0.76 11.47 -15.59
N PRO A 91 -1.46 12.61 -15.62
CA PRO A 91 -1.88 13.25 -16.86
C PRO A 91 -0.68 13.68 -17.73
#